data_AF-A0A5K3FLF0-F1
#
_entry.id   AF-A0A5K3FLF0-F1
#
_cell.length_a   1.000
_cell.length_b   1.000
_cell.length_c   1.000
_cell.angle_alpha   90.00
_cell.angle_beta   90.00
_cell.angle_gamma   90.00
#
_symmetry.space_group_name_H-M   'P 1'
#
loop_
_entity.id
_entity.type
_entity.pdbx_description
1 polymer ?
#
loop_
_entity_poly.entity_id
_entity_poly.type
_entity_poly.pdbx_seq_one_letter_code
_entity_poly.pdbx_strand_id
1 'polypeptide(L)'
;MGLNMPARTVMFTSVRKYDGVNYRWVTAGEYIQMSGRAGRRGKDASGTVIMMVDETLTEEAAHAILQGDPAPLNSAFHITYNMLLNLLRVEEINPEYLMERSFCQFQNYACLPDLHKELLQLQEEYNTTKLEDEKLVESFQQIRLCLRDVVEQQWKYVRRPEYIVSFLQPGRLIKIETDGEDYGWGVVINLKKRHRKDRVSASETFYVIDCLLSRQPPSSSSASSSATAEQPTTPNAEILPVRLDCVCGISAVRLVVPNDLRSPEARNNLYASIGKVKQKLGGSGLPLLDPITDMHIKDAKFMAITEVL
;
A
#
# COMPACT_ATOMS: atom_id res chain seq x y z
N MET A 1 7.14 31.32 -18.05
CA MET A 1 8.40 30.72 -18.54
C MET A 1 9.41 31.83 -18.75
N GLY A 2 10.28 32.05 -17.76
CA GLY A 2 11.11 33.26 -17.66
C GLY A 2 12.47 33.17 -18.37
N LEU A 3 13.10 34.34 -18.47
CA LEU A 3 14.46 34.63 -18.97
C LEU A 3 15.50 33.53 -18.68
N ASN A 4 16.53 33.46 -19.54
CA ASN A 4 17.70 32.60 -19.38
C ASN A 4 18.60 33.03 -18.20
N MET A 5 18.14 32.82 -16.97
CA MET A 5 18.89 33.12 -15.75
C MET A 5 19.25 31.83 -14.99
N PRO A 6 20.39 31.17 -15.33
CA PRO A 6 20.86 29.97 -14.65
C PRO A 6 21.57 30.28 -13.32
N ALA A 7 21.50 29.35 -12.38
CA ALA A 7 22.16 29.39 -11.07
C ALA A 7 23.13 28.22 -10.91
N ARG A 8 24.06 28.27 -9.94
CA ARG A 8 24.97 27.13 -9.66
C ARG A 8 24.22 25.96 -8.99
N THR A 9 23.29 26.29 -8.09
CA THR A 9 22.56 25.32 -7.27
C THR A 9 21.08 25.66 -7.26
N VAL A 10 20.23 24.64 -7.36
CA VAL A 10 18.77 24.75 -7.20
C VAL A 10 18.36 23.91 -5.98
N MET A 11 17.50 24.47 -5.14
CA MET A 11 16.99 23.80 -3.95
C MET A 11 15.47 23.73 -4.00
N PHE A 12 14.91 22.52 -3.96
CA PHE A 12 13.49 22.27 -3.82
C PHE A 12 13.14 22.25 -2.34
N THR A 13 12.33 23.21 -1.90
CA THR A 13 11.85 23.28 -0.52
C THR A 13 10.70 22.33 -0.24
N SER A 14 9.91 22.03 -1.26
CA SER A 14 8.85 21.04 -1.23
C SER A 14 8.73 20.37 -2.58
N VAL A 15 8.42 19.08 -2.56
CA VAL A 15 8.09 18.25 -3.72
C VAL A 15 6.59 18.18 -4.01
N ARG A 16 5.78 18.94 -3.26
CA ARG A 16 4.34 19.07 -3.48
C ARG A 16 4.00 20.45 -4.02
N LYS A 17 3.13 20.47 -5.03
CA LYS A 17 2.64 21.67 -5.69
C LYS A 17 1.11 21.69 -5.59
N TYR A 18 0.56 22.88 -5.32
CA TYR A 18 -0.88 23.11 -5.35
C TYR A 18 -1.30 23.61 -6.74
N ASP A 19 -2.21 22.90 -7.40
CA ASP A 19 -2.71 23.29 -8.73
C ASP A 19 -3.99 24.16 -8.68
N GLY A 20 -4.42 24.58 -7.49
CA GLY A 20 -5.68 25.32 -7.30
C GLY A 20 -6.84 24.44 -6.81
N VAL A 21 -6.70 23.11 -6.87
CA VAL A 21 -7.69 22.15 -6.35
C VAL A 21 -7.07 21.27 -5.28
N ASN A 22 -6.03 20.53 -5.64
CA ASN A 22 -5.36 19.57 -4.75
C ASN A 22 -3.85 19.82 -4.70
N TYR A 23 -3.22 19.34 -3.63
CA TYR A 23 -1.76 19.20 -3.55
C TYR A 23 -1.35 17.91 -4.24
N ARG A 24 -0.55 17.99 -5.29
CA ARG A 24 0.02 16.84 -5.99
C ARG A 24 1.54 16.86 -5.96
N TRP A 25 2.15 15.72 -6.26
CA TRP A 25 3.59 15.64 -6.50
C TRP A 25 3.96 16.40 -7.78
N VAL A 26 5.14 17.02 -7.76
CA VAL A 26 5.74 17.63 -8.96
C VAL A 26 5.95 16.54 -10.01
N THR A 27 5.61 16.79 -11.27
CA THR A 27 5.85 15.81 -12.34
C THR A 27 7.32 15.81 -12.77
N ALA A 28 7.81 14.72 -13.35
CA ALA A 28 9.18 14.64 -13.87
C ALA A 28 9.51 15.81 -14.82
N GLY A 29 8.59 16.18 -15.71
CA GLY A 29 8.77 17.32 -16.62
C GLY A 29 8.93 18.67 -15.90
N GLU A 30 8.13 18.92 -14.86
CA GLU A 30 8.26 20.12 -14.02
C GLU A 30 9.58 20.11 -13.24
N TYR A 31 9.97 18.95 -12.71
CA TYR A 31 11.25 18.76 -12.01
C TYR A 31 12.43 19.01 -12.94
N ILE A 32 12.46 18.42 -14.14
CA ILE A 32 13.51 18.61 -15.15
C ILE A 32 13.61 20.09 -15.55
N GLN A 33 12.47 20.77 -15.74
CA GLN A 33 12.45 22.18 -16.12
C GLN A 33 13.01 23.10 -15.02
N MET A 34 12.71 22.81 -13.76
CA MET A 34 13.20 23.60 -12.62
C MET A 34 14.67 23.28 -12.28
N SER A 35 15.01 21.99 -12.21
CA SER A 35 16.36 21.51 -11.90
C SER A 35 17.36 21.84 -13.00
N GLY A 36 16.91 21.90 -14.27
CA GLY A 36 17.73 22.31 -15.42
C GLY A 36 18.20 23.77 -15.38
N ARG A 37 17.80 24.56 -14.37
CA ARG A 37 18.39 25.88 -14.09
C ARG A 37 19.68 25.80 -13.26
N ALA A 38 20.04 24.63 -12.73
CA ALA A 38 21.29 24.40 -12.02
C ALA A 38 22.46 24.17 -12.99
N GLY A 39 23.60 24.78 -12.68
CA GLY A 39 24.84 24.72 -13.48
C GLY A 39 24.90 25.80 -14.55
N ARG A 40 25.87 26.72 -14.45
CA ARG A 40 26.12 27.74 -15.47
C ARG A 40 27.17 27.27 -16.46
N ARG A 41 26.80 27.24 -17.75
CA ARG A 41 27.68 26.83 -18.86
C ARG A 41 29.00 27.61 -18.83
N GLY A 42 30.13 26.89 -18.78
CA GLY A 42 31.47 27.45 -18.79
C GLY A 42 31.95 28.09 -17.48
N LYS A 43 31.15 28.06 -16.40
CA LYS A 43 31.54 28.59 -15.08
C LYS A 43 31.53 27.53 -13.98
N ASP A 44 30.55 26.64 -14.02
CA ASP A 44 30.40 25.58 -13.02
C ASP A 44 30.69 24.21 -13.70
N ALA A 45 31.41 23.32 -13.01
CA ALA A 45 31.73 21.98 -13.53
C ALA A 45 30.50 21.05 -13.60
N SER A 46 29.55 21.23 -12.67
CA SER A 46 28.27 20.53 -12.61
C SER A 46 27.22 21.40 -11.93
N GLY A 47 25.94 21.12 -12.18
CA GLY A 47 24.82 21.71 -11.44
C GLY A 47 24.51 20.87 -10.20
N THR A 48 24.27 21.51 -9.06
CA THR A 48 23.84 20.82 -7.84
C THR A 48 22.34 21.05 -7.62
N VAL A 49 21.61 19.97 -7.39
CA VAL A 49 20.18 20.01 -7.09
C VAL A 49 19.96 19.37 -5.73
N ILE A 50 19.31 20.09 -4.81
CA ILE A 50 19.01 19.60 -3.46
C ILE A 50 17.50 19.53 -3.30
N MET A 51 17.00 18.38 -2.89
CA MET A 51 15.57 18.15 -2.67
C MET A 51 15.30 17.92 -1.18
N MET A 52 14.50 18.79 -0.56
CA MET A 52 14.00 18.53 0.78
C MET A 52 12.84 17.55 0.71
N VAL A 53 12.99 16.42 1.39
CA VAL A 53 12.03 15.32 1.41
C VAL A 53 11.41 15.22 2.81
N ASP A 54 10.12 14.94 2.84
CA ASP A 54 9.35 14.68 4.06
C ASP A 54 9.10 13.17 4.20
N GLU A 55 8.74 12.69 5.40
CA GLU A 55 8.50 11.26 5.70
C GLU A 55 7.39 10.63 4.84
N THR A 56 6.58 11.46 4.17
CA THR A 56 5.45 11.05 3.35
C THR A 56 5.79 10.71 1.90
N LEU A 57 7.05 10.86 1.47
CA LEU A 57 7.46 10.50 0.11
C LEU A 57 7.77 8.99 0.02
N THR A 58 7.03 8.28 -0.81
CA THR A 58 7.29 6.86 -1.10
C THR A 58 8.42 6.71 -2.13
N GLU A 59 9.09 5.56 -2.14
CA GLU A 59 10.17 5.26 -3.09
C GLU A 59 9.70 5.36 -4.55
N GLU A 60 8.51 4.84 -4.84
CA GLU A 60 7.89 4.93 -6.17
C GLU A 60 7.67 6.37 -6.62
N ALA A 61 7.17 7.23 -5.72
CA ALA A 61 6.96 8.64 -6.03
C ALA A 61 8.29 9.38 -6.24
N ALA A 62 9.32 9.08 -5.43
CA ALA A 62 10.66 9.64 -5.62
C ALA A 62 11.25 9.22 -6.97
N HIS A 63 11.11 7.95 -7.34
CA HIS A 63 11.55 7.41 -8.62
C HIS A 63 10.82 8.09 -9.79
N ALA A 64 9.50 8.23 -9.69
CA ALA A 64 8.69 8.90 -10.71
C ALA A 64 9.05 10.38 -10.90
N ILE A 65 9.51 11.09 -9.86
CA ILE A 65 9.94 12.49 -9.97
C ILE A 65 11.33 12.60 -10.60
N LEU A 66 12.29 11.76 -10.17
CA LEU A 66 13.70 11.88 -10.53
C LEU A 66 14.05 11.20 -11.85
N GLN A 67 13.49 10.01 -12.10
CA GLN A 67 13.76 9.18 -13.27
C GLN A 67 12.53 9.00 -14.17
N GLY A 68 11.42 9.68 -13.86
CA GLY A 68 10.24 9.61 -14.70
C GLY A 68 10.46 10.23 -16.08
N ASP A 69 9.75 9.70 -17.06
CA ASP A 69 9.74 10.25 -18.41
C ASP A 69 9.10 11.65 -18.43
N PRO A 70 9.55 12.54 -19.32
CA PRO A 70 8.90 13.82 -19.51
C PRO A 70 7.43 13.59 -19.93
N ALA A 71 6.52 14.28 -19.27
CA ALA A 71 5.09 14.12 -19.53
C ALA A 71 4.77 14.45 -21.00
N PRO A 72 3.95 13.62 -21.68
CA PRO A 72 3.55 13.89 -23.05
C PRO A 72 2.76 15.19 -23.14
N LEU A 73 2.90 15.89 -24.27
CA LEU A 73 2.13 17.09 -24.52
C LEU A 73 0.68 16.69 -24.84
N ASN A 74 -0.20 16.72 -23.84
CA ASN A 74 -1.61 16.45 -24.04
C ASN A 74 -2.37 17.73 -24.36
N SER A 75 -3.29 17.66 -25.33
CA SER A 75 -4.15 18.79 -25.68
C SER A 75 -5.09 19.13 -24.54
N ALA A 76 -5.11 20.40 -24.11
CA ALA A 76 -6.12 20.93 -23.20
C ALA A 76 -7.29 21.61 -23.95
N PHE A 77 -7.48 21.26 -25.22
CA PHE A 77 -8.51 21.86 -26.07
C PHE A 77 -9.91 21.56 -25.52
N HIS A 78 -10.68 22.61 -25.25
CA HIS A 78 -12.07 22.53 -24.82
C HIS A 78 -12.85 23.69 -25.44
N ILE A 79 -14.15 23.48 -25.67
CA ILE A 79 -15.00 24.46 -26.33
C ILE A 79 -15.50 25.46 -25.30
N THR A 80 -15.18 26.73 -25.52
CA THR A 80 -15.69 27.84 -24.70
C THR A 80 -16.76 28.61 -25.46
N TYR A 81 -17.77 29.16 -24.77
CA TYR A 81 -18.86 29.93 -25.39
C TYR A 81 -18.35 31.06 -26.31
N ASN A 82 -17.34 31.81 -25.88
CA ASN A 82 -16.75 32.88 -26.69
C ASN A 82 -16.17 32.35 -28.02
N MET A 83 -15.47 31.20 -27.97
CA MET A 83 -14.95 30.54 -29.17
C MET A 83 -16.08 30.12 -30.10
N LEU A 84 -17.13 29.48 -29.57
CA LEU A 84 -18.29 29.05 -30.36
C LEU A 84 -18.98 30.25 -31.04
N LEU A 85 -19.25 31.32 -30.29
CA LEU A 85 -19.88 32.54 -30.81
C LEU A 85 -19.03 33.21 -31.90
N ASN A 86 -17.71 33.24 -31.73
CA ASN A 86 -16.81 33.77 -32.75
C ASN A 86 -16.76 32.91 -34.01
N LEU A 87 -16.84 31.58 -33.88
CA LEU A 87 -16.88 30.66 -35.01
C LEU A 87 -18.20 30.78 -35.76
N LEU A 88 -19.34 30.83 -35.07
CA LEU A 88 -20.66 31.03 -35.68
C LEU A 88 -20.81 32.39 -36.37
N ARG A 89 -20.03 33.40 -35.96
CA ARG A 89 -20.01 34.72 -36.60
C ARG A 89 -19.32 34.71 -37.96
N VAL A 90 -18.37 33.80 -38.18
CA VAL A 90 -17.60 33.72 -39.44
C VAL A 90 -18.22 32.62 -40.31
N GLU A 91 -18.97 33.02 -41.33
CA GLU A 91 -19.74 32.10 -42.20
C GLU A 91 -18.90 31.04 -42.92
N GLU A 92 -17.59 31.25 -43.06
CA GLU A 92 -16.68 30.34 -43.76
C GLU A 92 -16.13 29.19 -42.88
N ILE A 93 -16.30 29.23 -41.56
CA ILE A 93 -15.66 28.27 -40.63
C ILE A 93 -16.71 27.49 -39.84
N ASN A 94 -16.88 26.22 -40.18
CA ASN A 94 -17.71 25.31 -39.40
C ASN A 94 -17.01 24.91 -38.09
N PRO A 95 -17.69 24.98 -36.92
CA PRO A 95 -17.10 24.57 -35.65
C PRO A 95 -16.74 23.07 -35.64
N GLU A 96 -17.50 22.23 -36.33
CA GLU A 96 -17.21 20.80 -36.49
C GLU A 96 -15.85 20.57 -37.16
N TYR A 97 -15.56 21.36 -38.20
CA TYR A 97 -14.28 21.28 -38.92
C TYR A 97 -13.09 21.61 -38.03
N LEU A 98 -13.24 22.57 -37.11
CA LEU A 98 -12.21 22.90 -36.13
C LEU A 98 -12.03 21.76 -35.11
N MET A 99 -13.12 21.13 -34.67
CA MET A 99 -13.05 19.99 -33.75
C MET A 99 -12.33 18.80 -34.37
N GLU A 100 -12.63 18.47 -35.63
CA GLU A 100 -11.97 17.37 -36.35
C GLU A 100 -10.46 17.58 -36.49
N ARG A 101 -10.03 18.84 -36.71
CA ARG A 101 -8.62 19.21 -36.84
C ARG A 101 -7.95 19.58 -35.52
N SER A 102 -8.65 19.47 -34.39
CA SER A 102 -8.07 19.78 -33.09
C SER A 102 -6.96 18.78 -32.74
N PHE A 103 -5.92 19.26 -32.05
CA PHE A 103 -4.83 18.39 -31.60
C PHE A 103 -5.34 17.29 -30.65
N CYS A 104 -6.37 17.57 -29.86
CA CYS A 104 -7.05 16.58 -29.02
C CYS A 104 -7.59 15.42 -29.86
N GLN A 105 -8.31 15.73 -30.94
CA GLN A 105 -8.89 14.72 -31.82
C GLN A 105 -7.81 13.95 -32.59
N PHE A 106 -6.75 14.62 -33.01
CA PHE A 106 -5.58 13.96 -33.60
C PHE A 106 -4.95 12.93 -32.65
N GLN A 107 -4.75 13.29 -31.37
CA GLN A 107 -4.21 12.38 -30.36
C GLN A 107 -5.10 11.16 -30.14
N ASN A 108 -6.42 11.36 -30.09
CA ASN A 108 -7.39 10.27 -29.97
C ASN A 108 -7.30 9.32 -31.17
N TYR A 109 -7.34 9.85 -32.40
CA TYR A 109 -7.24 9.03 -33.61
C TYR A 109 -5.90 8.29 -33.74
N ALA A 110 -4.80 8.93 -33.34
CA ALA A 110 -3.48 8.31 -33.35
C ALA A 110 -3.37 7.14 -32.35
N CYS A 111 -4.06 7.22 -31.21
CA CYS A 111 -4.05 6.18 -30.18
C CYS A 111 -5.00 5.01 -30.47
N LEU A 112 -6.11 5.25 -31.18
CA LEU A 112 -7.11 4.23 -31.53
C LEU A 112 -6.56 2.94 -32.17
N PRO A 113 -5.65 2.95 -33.17
CA PRO A 113 -5.20 1.71 -33.80
C PRO A 113 -4.42 0.82 -32.83
N ASP A 114 -3.65 1.40 -31.91
CA ASP A 114 -2.86 0.64 -30.94
C ASP A 114 -3.76 0.03 -29.86
N LEU A 115 -4.72 0.81 -29.34
CA LEU A 115 -5.79 0.30 -28.47
C LEU A 115 -6.58 -0.83 -29.11
N HIS A 116 -6.90 -0.72 -30.40
CA HIS A 116 -7.65 -1.76 -31.12
C HIS A 116 -6.83 -3.06 -31.27
N LYS A 117 -5.52 -2.95 -31.52
CA LYS A 117 -4.62 -4.13 -31.53
C LYS A 117 -4.54 -4.79 -30.16
N GLU A 118 -4.40 -4.00 -29.10
CA GLU A 118 -4.34 -4.51 -27.72
C GLU A 118 -5.64 -5.24 -27.34
N LEU A 119 -6.80 -4.67 -27.70
CA LEU A 119 -8.10 -5.32 -27.52
C LEU A 119 -8.15 -6.67 -28.24
N LEU A 120 -7.75 -6.72 -29.52
CA LEU A 120 -7.74 -7.97 -30.29
C LEU A 120 -6.82 -9.02 -29.65
N GLN A 121 -5.63 -8.64 -29.19
CA GLN A 121 -4.71 -9.53 -28.49
C GLN A 121 -5.32 -10.09 -27.20
N LEU A 122 -5.86 -9.22 -26.34
CA LEU A 122 -6.54 -9.61 -25.11
C LEU A 122 -7.75 -10.51 -25.39
N GLN A 123 -8.48 -10.27 -26.47
CA GLN A 123 -9.62 -11.09 -26.89
C GLN A 123 -9.18 -12.46 -27.39
N GLU A 124 -8.04 -12.56 -28.08
CA GLU A 124 -7.42 -13.84 -28.46
C GLU A 124 -6.93 -14.61 -27.23
N GLU A 125 -6.27 -13.95 -26.28
CA GLU A 125 -5.85 -14.53 -25.00
C GLU A 125 -7.05 -15.04 -24.18
N TYR A 126 -8.15 -14.28 -24.15
CA TYR A 126 -9.38 -14.70 -23.51
C TYR A 126 -9.98 -15.94 -24.20
N ASN A 127 -10.08 -15.94 -25.53
CA ASN A 127 -10.66 -17.05 -26.29
C ASN A 127 -9.81 -18.34 -26.27
N THR A 128 -8.48 -18.20 -26.14
CA THR A 128 -7.55 -19.33 -26.03
C THR A 128 -7.58 -19.96 -24.64
N THR A 129 -7.83 -19.17 -23.61
CA THR A 129 -7.97 -19.64 -22.22
C THR A 129 -9.33 -20.30 -22.00
N LYS A 130 -9.47 -21.56 -22.44
CA LYS A 130 -10.67 -22.36 -22.20
C LYS A 130 -10.57 -23.11 -20.86
N LEU A 131 -11.47 -22.79 -19.94
CA LEU A 131 -11.63 -23.52 -18.68
C LEU A 131 -12.67 -24.64 -18.85
N GLU A 132 -12.37 -25.84 -18.34
CA GLU A 132 -13.20 -27.02 -18.53
C GLU A 132 -14.62 -26.88 -17.92
N ASP A 133 -14.79 -26.05 -16.88
CA ASP A 133 -16.09 -25.76 -16.23
C ASP A 133 -16.20 -24.30 -15.73
N GLU A 134 -16.28 -23.34 -16.66
CA GLU A 134 -16.30 -21.89 -16.36
C GLU A 134 -17.36 -21.50 -15.32
N LYS A 135 -18.59 -22.03 -15.41
CA LYS A 135 -19.70 -21.69 -14.49
C LYS A 135 -19.44 -22.15 -13.06
N LEU A 136 -18.86 -23.33 -12.87
CA LEU A 136 -18.56 -23.85 -11.53
C LEU A 136 -17.41 -23.08 -10.90
N VAL A 137 -16.35 -22.82 -11.68
CA VAL A 137 -15.19 -22.04 -11.24
C VAL A 137 -15.60 -20.61 -10.88
N GLU A 138 -16.46 -19.99 -11.69
CA GLU A 138 -17.03 -18.67 -11.42
C GLU A 138 -17.78 -18.66 -10.07
N SER A 139 -18.70 -19.60 -9.88
CA SER A 139 -19.46 -19.70 -8.62
C SER A 139 -18.55 -19.92 -7.41
N PHE A 140 -17.54 -20.78 -7.53
CA PHE A 140 -16.57 -21.05 -6.48
C PHE A 140 -15.74 -19.79 -6.15
N GLN A 141 -15.30 -19.05 -7.18
CA GLN A 141 -14.52 -17.84 -6.97
C GLN A 141 -15.37 -16.72 -6.35
N GLN A 142 -16.63 -16.57 -6.76
CA GLN A 142 -17.57 -15.64 -6.13
C GLN A 142 -17.77 -15.97 -4.65
N ILE A 143 -17.96 -17.26 -4.30
CA ILE A 143 -18.07 -17.71 -2.91
C ILE A 143 -16.77 -17.40 -2.15
N ARG A 144 -15.59 -17.64 -2.73
CA ARG A 144 -14.30 -17.31 -2.08
C ARG A 144 -14.13 -15.81 -1.83
N LEU A 145 -14.50 -14.96 -2.79
CA LEU A 145 -14.46 -13.51 -2.62
C LEU A 145 -15.42 -13.06 -1.53
N CYS A 146 -16.66 -13.55 -1.55
CA CYS A 146 -17.66 -13.27 -0.52
C CYS A 146 -17.19 -13.71 0.87
N LEU A 147 -16.64 -14.92 1.00
CA LEU A 147 -16.09 -15.44 2.26
C LEU A 147 -14.98 -14.52 2.78
N ARG A 148 -14.04 -14.11 1.91
CA ARG A 148 -12.96 -13.19 2.29
C ARG A 148 -13.51 -11.85 2.79
N ASP A 149 -14.50 -11.29 2.09
CA ASP A 149 -15.10 -10.01 2.46
C ASP A 149 -15.86 -10.12 3.81
N VAL A 150 -16.57 -11.24 4.03
CA VAL A 150 -17.26 -11.55 5.30
C VAL A 150 -16.26 -11.72 6.45
N VAL A 151 -15.14 -12.42 6.23
CA VAL A 151 -14.06 -12.57 7.22
C VAL A 151 -13.41 -11.23 7.53
N GLU A 152 -13.17 -10.37 6.52
CA GLU A 152 -12.64 -9.03 6.75
C GLU A 152 -13.61 -8.16 7.57
N GLN A 153 -14.92 -8.25 7.29
CA GLN A 153 -15.94 -7.60 8.11
C GLN A 153 -15.95 -8.13 9.55
N GLN A 154 -15.85 -9.45 9.74
CA GLN A 154 -15.74 -10.07 11.05
C GLN A 154 -14.55 -9.51 11.83
N TRP A 155 -13.37 -9.44 11.19
CA TRP A 155 -12.16 -8.86 11.79
C TRP A 155 -12.29 -7.36 12.09
N LYS A 156 -13.02 -6.58 11.29
CA LYS A 156 -13.32 -5.16 11.61
C LYS A 156 -14.09 -5.00 12.92
N TYR A 157 -14.96 -5.94 13.27
CA TYR A 157 -15.63 -5.94 14.58
C TYR A 157 -14.71 -6.43 15.69
N VAL A 158 -14.01 -7.56 15.48
CA VAL A 158 -13.11 -8.14 16.49
C VAL A 158 -11.98 -7.19 16.87
N ARG A 159 -11.42 -6.44 15.91
CA ARG A 159 -10.31 -5.48 16.12
C ARG A 159 -10.73 -4.22 16.89
N ARG A 160 -12.02 -4.02 17.18
CA ARG A 160 -12.45 -2.88 17.99
C ARG A 160 -11.81 -2.94 19.38
N PRO A 161 -11.27 -1.83 19.89
CA PRO A 161 -10.59 -1.80 21.19
C PRO A 161 -11.44 -2.31 22.37
N GLU A 162 -12.77 -2.17 22.27
CA GLU A 162 -13.73 -2.63 23.29
C GLU A 162 -13.64 -4.15 23.52
N TYR A 163 -13.41 -4.92 22.46
CA TYR A 163 -13.41 -6.38 22.51
C TYR A 163 -11.99 -6.94 22.62
N ILE A 164 -11.04 -6.46 21.81
CA ILE A 164 -9.72 -7.11 21.69
C ILE A 164 -8.77 -6.82 22.87
N VAL A 165 -8.87 -5.66 23.51
CA VAL A 165 -7.87 -5.18 24.47
C VAL A 165 -7.81 -6.04 25.73
N SER A 166 -8.94 -6.56 26.21
CA SER A 166 -8.99 -7.43 27.39
C SER A 166 -8.27 -8.78 27.18
N PHE A 167 -8.19 -9.22 25.92
CA PHE A 167 -7.55 -10.46 25.52
C PHE A 167 -6.08 -10.28 25.16
N LEU A 168 -5.59 -9.08 24.83
CA LEU A 168 -4.19 -8.82 24.52
C LEU A 168 -3.29 -8.71 25.76
N GLN A 169 -3.33 -9.72 26.62
CA GLN A 169 -2.49 -9.82 27.81
C GLN A 169 -1.07 -10.28 27.44
N PRO A 170 -0.03 -9.84 28.19
CA PRO A 170 1.34 -10.29 27.97
C PRO A 170 1.45 -11.81 27.94
N GLY A 171 2.19 -12.33 26.96
CA GLY A 171 2.38 -13.76 26.73
C GLY A 171 1.39 -14.41 25.80
N ARG A 172 0.32 -13.72 25.36
CA ARG A 172 -0.63 -14.31 24.43
C ARG A 172 -0.03 -14.46 23.02
N LEU A 173 -0.37 -15.55 22.35
CA LEU A 173 -0.02 -15.79 20.96
C LEU A 173 -1.03 -15.12 20.03
N ILE A 174 -0.52 -14.37 19.05
CA ILE A 174 -1.30 -13.69 18.02
C ILE A 174 -0.70 -13.95 16.65
N LYS A 175 -1.54 -14.02 15.63
CA LYS A 175 -1.13 -14.13 14.23
C LYS A 175 -1.15 -12.74 13.60
N ILE A 176 -0.06 -12.36 12.94
CA ILE A 176 0.11 -11.03 12.36
C ILE A 176 0.32 -11.14 10.85
N GLU A 177 -0.46 -10.35 10.12
CA GLU A 177 -0.38 -10.22 8.66
C GLU A 177 -0.30 -8.73 8.33
N THR A 178 0.70 -8.33 7.56
CA THR A 178 0.91 -6.93 7.16
C THR A 178 1.00 -6.88 5.65
N ASP A 179 0.14 -6.07 5.00
CA ASP A 179 0.18 -5.79 3.56
C ASP A 179 0.31 -7.03 2.64
N GLY A 180 -0.29 -8.16 3.05
CA GLY A 180 -0.25 -9.43 2.31
C GLY A 180 0.90 -10.38 2.68
N GLU A 181 1.78 -9.98 3.59
CA GLU A 181 2.82 -10.84 4.17
C GLU A 181 2.38 -11.42 5.52
N ASP A 182 2.39 -12.76 5.62
CA ASP A 182 2.11 -13.47 6.86
C ASP A 182 3.40 -13.59 7.68
N TYR A 183 3.51 -12.81 8.77
CA TYR A 183 4.62 -12.89 9.73
C TYR A 183 4.49 -14.10 10.67
N GLY A 184 3.38 -14.83 10.56
CA GLY A 184 3.08 -15.99 11.38
C GLY A 184 2.66 -15.63 12.79
N TRP A 185 2.99 -16.52 13.73
CA TRP A 185 2.59 -16.41 15.13
C TRP A 185 3.65 -15.68 15.96
N GLY A 186 3.24 -14.58 16.58
CA GLY A 186 4.04 -13.80 17.53
C GLY A 186 3.48 -13.83 18.95
N VAL A 187 4.27 -13.31 19.89
CA VAL A 187 3.89 -13.19 21.31
C VAL A 187 3.68 -11.73 21.66
N VAL A 188 2.56 -11.42 22.31
CA VAL A 188 2.28 -10.10 22.88
C VAL A 188 3.19 -9.85 24.08
N ILE A 189 3.95 -8.76 24.06
CA ILE A 189 4.80 -8.36 25.19
C ILE A 189 4.09 -7.27 26.00
N ASN A 190 3.65 -6.22 25.31
CA ASN A 190 3.03 -5.07 25.96
C ASN A 190 2.04 -4.39 25.01
N LEU A 191 1.03 -3.73 25.56
CA LEU A 191 0.03 -2.97 24.82
C LEU A 191 0.09 -1.51 25.28
N LYS A 192 0.46 -0.62 24.36
CA LYS A 192 0.60 0.82 24.62
C LYS A 192 -0.52 1.59 23.95
N LYS A 193 -1.26 2.38 24.73
CA LYS A 193 -2.21 3.36 24.19
C LYS A 193 -1.45 4.63 23.79
N ARG A 194 -1.49 4.99 22.51
CA ARG A 194 -0.91 6.24 21.99
C ARG A 194 -2.02 7.21 21.58
N HIS A 195 -1.76 8.49 21.77
CA HIS A 195 -2.62 9.57 21.30
C HIS A 195 -1.89 10.32 20.19
N ARG A 196 -2.50 10.39 19.00
CA ARG A 196 -2.06 11.35 17.98
C ARG A 196 -2.81 12.65 18.21
N LYS A 197 -2.08 13.73 18.47
CA LYS A 197 -2.62 15.10 18.39
C LYS A 197 -2.12 15.71 17.09
N ASP A 198 -2.87 15.54 16.01
CA ASP A 198 -2.68 16.37 14.82
C ASP A 198 -3.49 17.65 14.95
N ARG A 199 -2.95 18.78 14.49
CA ARG A 199 -3.59 20.11 14.58
C ARG A 199 -4.84 20.25 13.71
N VAL A 200 -5.13 19.28 12.83
CA VAL A 200 -6.15 19.38 11.76
C VAL A 200 -7.22 18.29 11.84
N SER A 201 -6.97 17.16 12.54
CA SER A 201 -7.93 16.05 12.67
C SER A 201 -8.29 15.75 14.12
N ALA A 202 -9.45 15.10 14.32
CA ALA A 202 -9.90 14.62 15.62
C ALA A 202 -8.81 13.78 16.30
N SER A 203 -8.73 13.87 17.64
CA SER A 203 -7.77 13.11 18.44
C SER A 203 -8.07 11.62 18.37
N GLU A 204 -7.39 10.90 17.47
CA GLU A 204 -7.50 9.45 17.36
C GLU A 204 -6.61 8.78 18.43
N THR A 205 -7.25 8.00 19.30
CA THR A 205 -6.58 7.04 20.17
C THR A 205 -6.28 5.79 19.37
N PHE A 206 -5.01 5.42 19.25
CA PHE A 206 -4.61 4.17 18.62
C PHE A 206 -3.79 3.32 19.60
N TYR A 207 -3.99 2.01 19.52
CA TYR A 207 -3.26 1.04 20.33
C TYR A 207 -2.11 0.45 19.50
N VAL A 208 -0.93 0.40 20.10
CA VAL A 208 0.25 -0.24 19.52
C VAL A 208 0.60 -1.43 20.41
N ILE A 209 0.68 -2.60 19.81
CA ILE A 209 1.08 -3.84 20.47
C ILE A 209 2.57 -4.04 20.20
N ASP A 210 3.37 -4.18 21.24
CA ASP A 210 4.76 -4.63 21.09
C ASP A 210 4.75 -6.16 21.01
N CYS A 211 5.11 -6.71 19.85
CA CYS A 211 5.01 -8.14 19.54
C CYS A 211 6.40 -8.71 19.24
N LEU A 212 6.70 -9.90 19.76
CA LEU A 212 7.87 -10.65 19.35
C LEU A 212 7.56 -11.39 18.05
N LEU A 213 8.28 -11.08 16.97
CA LEU A 213 8.13 -11.67 15.65
C LEU A 213 9.50 -12.07 15.07
N SER A 214 9.48 -12.95 14.07
CA SER A 214 10.66 -13.21 13.25
C SER A 214 10.81 -12.08 12.23
N ARG A 215 12.03 -11.56 12.06
CA ARG A 215 12.31 -10.43 11.16
C ARG A 215 12.08 -10.74 9.67
N GLN A 216 11.99 -12.01 9.29
CA GLN A 216 11.71 -12.43 7.93
C GLN A 216 10.39 -13.21 7.89
N PRO A 217 9.44 -12.83 7.01
CA PRO A 217 8.30 -13.69 6.73
C PRO A 217 8.83 -15.00 6.11
N PRO A 218 8.22 -16.16 6.40
CA PRO A 218 8.63 -17.44 5.83
C PRO A 218 8.58 -17.49 4.30
N SER A 219 7.96 -16.51 3.64
CA SER A 219 7.89 -16.37 2.17
C SER A 219 9.14 -15.74 1.53
N SER A 220 10.02 -15.05 2.28
CA SER A 220 11.20 -14.39 1.69
C SER A 220 12.38 -15.34 1.42
N SER A 221 12.27 -16.62 1.76
CA SER A 221 13.34 -17.61 1.52
C SER A 221 13.32 -18.25 0.13
N SER A 222 12.49 -17.77 -0.80
CA SER A 222 12.45 -18.31 -2.17
C SER A 222 12.18 -17.24 -3.22
N ALA A 223 13.12 -16.32 -3.44
CA ALA A 223 13.47 -15.78 -4.77
C ALA A 223 14.41 -14.56 -4.65
N SER A 224 15.72 -14.79 -4.61
CA SER A 224 16.71 -13.97 -5.33
C SER A 224 18.11 -14.54 -5.10
N SER A 225 18.65 -15.17 -6.14
CA SER A 225 20.04 -15.56 -6.25
C SER A 225 20.93 -14.32 -6.39
N SER A 226 21.86 -14.12 -5.46
CA SER A 226 23.28 -13.72 -5.64
C SER A 226 23.82 -12.91 -4.47
N ALA A 227 24.17 -13.58 -3.38
CA ALA A 227 25.26 -13.18 -2.49
C ALA A 227 25.62 -14.36 -1.59
N THR A 228 26.92 -14.60 -1.49
CA THR A 228 27.66 -15.44 -0.52
C THR A 228 26.82 -16.13 0.56
N ALA A 229 26.86 -17.46 0.52
CA ALA A 229 26.26 -18.34 1.52
C ALA A 229 26.90 -18.14 2.90
N GLU A 230 26.18 -17.44 3.79
CA GLU A 230 26.21 -17.72 5.21
C GLU A 230 24.91 -18.45 5.57
N GLN A 231 25.05 -19.56 6.28
CA GLN A 231 23.96 -20.42 6.74
C GLN A 231 22.89 -19.60 7.49
N PRO A 232 21.59 -19.99 7.50
CA PRO A 232 20.59 -19.30 8.30
C PRO A 232 20.73 -19.74 9.78
N THR A 233 21.83 -19.34 10.42
CA THR A 233 22.13 -19.61 11.82
C THR A 233 21.66 -18.45 12.68
N THR A 234 20.34 -18.34 12.83
CA THR A 234 19.58 -17.94 14.04
C THR A 234 18.26 -17.30 13.62
N PRO A 235 17.11 -17.70 14.21
CA PRO A 235 15.89 -16.93 14.07
C PRO A 235 16.09 -15.60 14.82
N ASN A 236 16.36 -14.51 14.11
CA ASN A 236 16.45 -13.18 14.71
C ASN A 236 15.05 -12.73 15.15
N ALA A 237 14.69 -13.05 16.40
CA ALA A 237 13.44 -12.63 17.00
C ALA A 237 13.58 -11.18 17.50
N GLU A 238 12.79 -10.28 16.92
CA GLU A 238 12.78 -8.85 17.25
C GLU A 238 11.43 -8.42 17.80
N ILE A 239 11.44 -7.35 18.59
CA ILE A 239 10.23 -6.75 19.15
C ILE A 239 9.79 -5.66 18.18
N LEU A 240 8.67 -5.90 17.49
CA LEU A 240 8.11 -4.98 16.52
C LEU A 240 6.83 -4.33 17.09
N PRO A 241 6.69 -3.00 16.99
CA PRO A 241 5.44 -2.32 17.31
C PRO A 241 4.43 -2.53 16.16
N VAL A 242 3.32 -3.17 16.45
CA VAL A 242 2.28 -3.56 15.47
C VAL A 242 0.95 -2.89 15.83
N ARG A 243 0.20 -2.44 14.81
CA ARG A 243 -1.14 -1.87 15.00
C ARG A 243 -2.19 -2.98 15.17
N LEU A 244 -3.32 -2.66 15.81
CA LEU A 244 -4.45 -3.61 15.94
C LEU A 244 -4.95 -4.13 14.58
N ASP A 245 -4.80 -3.32 13.53
CA ASP A 245 -5.26 -3.65 12.17
C ASP A 245 -4.51 -4.83 11.55
N CYS A 246 -3.30 -5.14 12.01
CA CYS A 246 -2.48 -6.22 11.45
C CYS A 246 -2.76 -7.58 12.13
N VAL A 247 -3.69 -7.65 13.09
CA VAL A 247 -4.00 -8.89 13.81
C VAL A 247 -5.01 -9.72 13.03
N CYS A 248 -4.63 -10.95 12.67
CA CYS A 248 -5.43 -11.90 11.89
C CYS A 248 -5.74 -13.20 12.64
N GLY A 249 -5.34 -13.31 13.91
CA GLY A 249 -5.62 -14.48 14.74
C GLY A 249 -5.21 -14.24 16.19
N ILE A 250 -6.01 -14.74 17.13
CA ILE A 250 -5.69 -14.72 18.56
C ILE A 250 -5.79 -16.16 19.04
N SER A 251 -4.76 -16.65 19.72
CA SER A 251 -4.82 -17.99 20.31
C SER A 251 -5.28 -17.92 21.76
N ALA A 252 -5.92 -19.00 22.22
CA ALA A 252 -6.24 -19.22 23.62
C ALA A 252 -4.99 -19.47 24.49
N VAL A 253 -3.86 -19.88 23.89
CA VAL A 253 -2.63 -20.24 24.61
C VAL A 253 -1.83 -19.00 25.02
N ARG A 254 -1.27 -19.04 26.23
CA ARG A 254 -0.36 -18.02 26.77
C ARG A 254 0.98 -18.63 27.13
N LEU A 255 2.04 -17.94 26.77
CA LEU A 255 3.41 -18.22 27.15
C LEU A 255 3.81 -17.37 28.36
N VAL A 256 4.68 -17.91 29.20
CA VAL A 256 5.29 -17.13 30.28
C VAL A 256 6.37 -16.24 29.67
N VAL A 257 6.21 -14.93 29.83
CA VAL A 257 7.15 -13.94 29.32
C VAL A 257 8.14 -13.56 30.44
N PRO A 258 9.45 -13.76 30.25
CA PRO A 258 10.49 -13.24 31.14
C PRO A 258 10.41 -11.71 31.26
N ASN A 259 10.73 -11.18 32.45
CA ASN A 259 10.72 -9.74 32.72
C ASN A 259 11.75 -8.96 31.89
N ASP A 260 12.85 -9.61 31.48
CA ASP A 260 13.94 -9.00 30.70
C ASP A 260 14.02 -9.56 29.28
N LEU A 261 13.59 -8.76 28.32
CA LEU A 261 13.59 -9.07 26.87
C LEU A 261 14.57 -8.20 26.08
N ARG A 262 15.53 -7.58 26.76
CA ARG A 262 16.57 -6.76 26.12
C ARG A 262 17.64 -7.61 25.45
N SER A 263 17.99 -8.77 26.02
CA SER A 263 19.00 -9.66 25.45
C SER A 263 18.43 -10.43 24.24
N PRO A 264 19.23 -10.59 23.16
CA PRO A 264 18.80 -11.34 21.98
C PRO A 264 18.58 -12.84 22.30
N GLU A 265 19.33 -13.39 23.25
CA GLU A 265 19.17 -14.78 23.70
C GLU A 265 17.80 -15.05 24.33
N ALA A 266 17.30 -14.13 25.16
CA ALA A 266 15.98 -14.25 25.78
C ALA A 266 14.86 -14.25 24.72
N ARG A 267 15.01 -13.41 23.68
CA ARG A 267 14.07 -13.34 22.55
C ARG A 267 14.06 -14.63 21.74
N ASN A 268 15.24 -15.16 21.43
CA ASN A 268 15.37 -16.40 20.67
C ASN A 268 14.83 -17.61 21.45
N ASN A 269 15.00 -17.63 22.78
CA ASN A 269 14.45 -18.66 23.65
C ASN A 269 12.91 -18.63 23.71
N LEU A 270 12.30 -17.44 23.73
CA LEU A 270 10.85 -17.28 23.64
C LEU A 270 10.32 -17.73 22.29
N TYR A 271 10.99 -17.33 21.21
CA TYR A 271 10.62 -17.75 19.86
C TYR A 271 10.72 -19.28 19.70
N ALA A 272 11.77 -19.89 20.24
CA ALA A 272 11.90 -21.35 20.30
C ALA A 272 10.77 -22.00 21.13
N SER A 273 10.26 -21.31 22.15
CA SER A 273 9.12 -21.77 22.94
C SER A 273 7.82 -21.77 22.14
N ILE A 274 7.61 -20.84 21.21
CA ILE A 274 6.51 -20.88 20.23
C ILE A 274 6.61 -22.17 19.38
N GLY A 275 7.81 -22.46 18.88
CA GLY A 275 8.08 -23.69 18.12
C GLY A 275 7.77 -24.97 18.92
N LYS A 276 8.16 -25.01 20.19
CA LYS A 276 7.84 -26.13 21.11
C LYS A 276 6.34 -26.28 21.34
N VAL A 277 5.60 -25.17 21.51
CA VAL A 277 4.14 -25.22 21.65
C VAL A 277 3.50 -25.75 20.38
N LYS A 278 3.94 -25.30 19.21
CA LYS A 278 3.46 -25.79 17.91
C LYS A 278 3.72 -27.30 17.74
N GLN A 279 4.88 -27.79 18.18
CA GLN A 279 5.18 -29.23 18.17
C GLN A 279 4.33 -30.03 19.16
N LYS A 280 4.13 -29.51 20.39
CA LYS A 280 3.31 -30.17 21.42
C LYS A 280 1.83 -30.27 21.05
N LEU A 281 1.30 -29.29 20.31
CA LEU A 281 -0.10 -29.26 19.87
C LEU A 281 -0.37 -30.05 18.58
N GLY A 282 0.63 -30.72 18.01
CA GLY A 282 0.43 -31.78 17.01
C GLY A 282 -0.51 -31.45 15.86
N GLY A 283 -0.02 -30.78 14.80
CA GLY A 283 -0.67 -30.73 13.47
C GLY A 283 -2.00 -29.96 13.35
N SER A 284 -2.79 -29.81 14.42
CA SER A 284 -4.15 -29.24 14.38
C SER A 284 -4.18 -27.70 14.40
N GLY A 285 -3.03 -27.03 14.32
CA GLY A 285 -2.94 -25.58 14.48
C GLY A 285 -3.07 -25.14 15.95
N LEU A 286 -2.72 -23.88 16.24
CA LEU A 286 -2.92 -23.30 17.57
C LEU A 286 -4.43 -23.05 17.77
N PRO A 287 -5.02 -23.37 18.93
CA PRO A 287 -6.43 -23.15 19.18
C PRO A 287 -6.70 -21.64 19.12
N LEU A 288 -7.60 -21.28 18.20
CA LEU A 288 -8.06 -19.91 18.03
C LEU A 288 -9.04 -19.58 19.14
N LEU A 289 -9.08 -18.31 19.51
CA LEU A 289 -10.06 -17.78 20.44
C LEU A 289 -11.34 -17.50 19.67
N ASP A 290 -12.44 -18.08 20.11
CA ASP A 290 -13.72 -17.93 19.42
C ASP A 290 -14.37 -16.57 19.75
N PRO A 291 -14.73 -15.75 18.75
CA PRO A 291 -15.30 -14.42 19.00
C PRO A 291 -16.63 -14.42 19.78
N ILE A 292 -17.41 -15.50 19.69
CA ILE A 292 -18.75 -15.59 20.28
C ILE A 292 -18.68 -16.20 21.69
N THR A 293 -18.08 -17.38 21.81
CA THR A 293 -18.04 -18.15 23.07
C THR A 293 -17.03 -17.57 24.05
N ASP A 294 -15.82 -17.22 23.58
CA ASP A 294 -14.72 -16.76 24.44
C ASP A 294 -14.65 -15.24 24.56
N MET A 295 -14.88 -14.49 23.46
CA MET A 295 -14.83 -13.02 23.47
C MET A 295 -16.16 -12.35 23.83
N HIS A 296 -17.26 -13.13 23.93
CA HIS A 296 -18.59 -12.66 24.31
C HIS A 296 -19.11 -11.48 23.49
N ILE A 297 -18.83 -11.43 22.19
CA ILE A 297 -19.36 -10.40 21.28
C ILE A 297 -20.83 -10.73 20.97
N LYS A 298 -21.76 -9.96 21.55
CA LYS A 298 -23.22 -10.17 21.43
C LYS A 298 -23.92 -9.21 20.47
N ASP A 299 -23.17 -8.47 19.65
CA ASP A 299 -23.76 -7.53 18.70
C ASP A 299 -24.62 -8.25 17.64
N ALA A 300 -25.87 -7.83 17.46
CA ALA A 300 -26.80 -8.44 16.52
C ALA A 300 -26.26 -8.45 15.07
N LYS A 301 -25.52 -7.39 14.70
CA LYS A 301 -24.85 -7.30 13.39
C LYS A 301 -23.71 -8.30 13.23
N PHE A 302 -22.98 -8.60 14.30
CA PHE A 302 -21.88 -9.55 14.29
C PHE A 302 -22.39 -11.00 14.24
N MET A 303 -23.46 -11.29 14.97
CA MET A 303 -24.12 -12.60 14.93
C MET A 303 -24.67 -12.89 13.53
N ALA A 304 -25.33 -11.92 12.88
CA ALA A 304 -25.80 -12.09 11.50
C ALA A 304 -24.66 -12.35 10.50
N ILE A 305 -23.50 -11.71 10.67
CA ILE A 305 -22.31 -11.96 9.82
C ILE A 305 -21.76 -13.36 10.06
N THR A 306 -21.81 -13.85 11.30
CA THR A 306 -21.25 -15.15 11.68
C THR A 306 -22.20 -16.31 11.37
N GLU A 307 -23.52 -16.09 11.33
CA GLU A 307 -24.51 -17.09 10.88
C GLU A 307 -24.48 -17.34 9.36
N VAL A 308 -23.92 -16.41 8.59
CA VAL A 308 -23.74 -16.54 7.14
C VAL A 308 -22.52 -17.42 6.78
N LEU A 309 -21.61 -17.64 7.75
CA LEU A 309 -20.44 -18.53 7.64
C LEU A 309 -20.77 -19.96 8.04
#